data_AF-A0A9D8V059-F1
#
_entry.id   AF-A0A9D8V059-F1
#
_cell.length_a   1.000
_cell.length_b   1.000
_cell.length_c   1.000
_cell.angle_alpha   90.00
_cell.angle_beta   90.00
_cell.angle_gamma   90.00
#
_symmetry.space_group_name_H-M   'P 1'
#
loop_
_entity.id
_entity.type
_entity.pdbx_description
1 polymer ?
#
loop_
_entity_poly.entity_id
_entity_poly.type
_entity_poly.pdbx_seq_one_letter_code
_entity_poly.pdbx_strand_id
1 'polypeptide(L)'
;MANNSQGVDFEKMEAEMLPLRDFIDFVNAQVGVYMDSLSGFDGNRVRVERQVARVIRPRPGLKEGKVVMMMESFEDPRSPEAIHHRIVAADEFIAANSERGFNHRQLCWSVIVFIFAFWDEEIRPQIARVRGVEPNDIKVDALGDLRLLRKSIIHAKGVLSASDHAKLKKMADLVRPGERIALSHDEMQRLFAQTKQAIAELLLAYTDHLPGAPDASSITGVAIQTTKGRRWDPD
;
A
#
# COMPACT_ATOMS: atom_id res chain seq x y z
N MET A 1 20.58 -46.33 -11.57
CA MET A 1 20.69 -44.88 -11.33
C MET A 1 19.44 -44.26 -11.92
N ALA A 2 18.49 -43.87 -11.07
CA ALA A 2 17.21 -43.34 -11.52
C ALA A 2 17.43 -41.95 -12.12
N ASN A 3 17.06 -41.81 -13.39
CA ASN A 3 17.09 -40.57 -14.13
C ASN A 3 15.92 -39.72 -13.62
N ASN A 4 16.16 -38.92 -12.59
CA ASN A 4 15.15 -38.03 -12.02
C ASN A 4 15.10 -36.78 -12.92
N SER A 5 14.40 -36.90 -14.06
CA SER A 5 13.98 -35.73 -14.82
C SER A 5 13.05 -34.93 -13.90
N GLN A 6 13.57 -33.87 -13.28
CA GLN A 6 12.74 -32.81 -12.71
C GLN A 6 12.04 -32.11 -13.89
N GLY A 7 11.02 -32.76 -14.43
CA GLY A 7 10.06 -32.13 -15.30
C GLY A 7 9.33 -31.08 -14.49
N VAL A 8 9.08 -29.92 -15.11
CA VAL A 8 8.15 -28.90 -14.59
C VAL A 8 6.87 -29.61 -14.15
N ASP A 9 6.52 -29.48 -12.87
CA ASP A 9 5.28 -30.03 -12.30
C ASP A 9 4.12 -29.11 -12.70
N PHE A 10 3.71 -29.22 -13.98
CA PHE A 10 2.70 -28.36 -14.60
C PHE A 10 1.35 -28.42 -13.87
N GLU A 11 0.99 -29.57 -13.30
CA GLU A 11 -0.24 -29.72 -12.51
C GLU A 11 -0.20 -28.88 -11.24
N LYS A 12 0.91 -28.91 -10.48
CA LYS A 12 1.06 -28.04 -9.30
C LYS A 12 1.16 -26.57 -9.67
N MET A 13 1.86 -26.25 -10.77
CA MET A 13 1.92 -24.88 -11.29
C MET A 13 0.51 -24.35 -11.58
N GLU A 14 -0.31 -25.10 -12.32
CA GLU A 14 -1.69 -24.73 -12.65
C GLU A 14 -2.57 -24.60 -11.39
N ALA A 15 -2.39 -25.49 -10.41
CA ALA A 15 -3.12 -25.41 -9.15
C ALA A 15 -2.72 -24.18 -8.29
N GLU A 16 -1.45 -23.75 -8.32
CA GLU A 16 -1.00 -22.53 -7.62
C GLU A 16 -1.35 -21.24 -8.34
N MET A 17 -1.56 -21.28 -9.66
CA MET A 17 -1.91 -20.09 -10.43
C MET A 17 -3.18 -19.41 -9.90
N LEU A 18 -4.17 -20.19 -9.43
CA LEU A 18 -5.42 -19.66 -8.91
C LEU A 18 -5.22 -18.79 -7.65
N PRO A 19 -4.67 -19.31 -6.53
CA PRO A 19 -4.45 -18.47 -5.35
C PRO A 19 -3.46 -17.32 -5.60
N LEU A 20 -2.46 -17.50 -6.47
CA LEU A 20 -1.54 -16.42 -6.82
C LEU A 20 -2.23 -15.30 -7.61
N ARG A 21 -3.14 -15.64 -8.53
CA ARG A 21 -3.96 -14.66 -9.25
C ARG A 21 -4.88 -13.91 -8.30
N ASP A 22 -5.55 -14.62 -7.39
CA ASP A 22 -6.40 -14.00 -6.37
C ASP A 22 -5.58 -13.02 -5.51
N PHE A 23 -4.33 -13.37 -5.19
CA PHE A 23 -3.46 -12.45 -4.46
C PHE A 23 -3.07 -11.21 -5.28
N ILE A 24 -2.75 -11.36 -6.57
CA ILE A 24 -2.49 -10.22 -7.47
C ILE A 24 -3.71 -9.30 -7.53
N ASP A 25 -4.90 -9.87 -7.71
CA ASP A 25 -6.14 -9.10 -7.81
C ASP A 25 -6.45 -8.37 -6.50
N PHE A 26 -6.20 -9.01 -5.36
CA PHE A 26 -6.29 -8.35 -4.06
C PHE A 26 -5.31 -7.19 -3.92
N VAL A 27 -4.02 -7.38 -4.28
CA VAL A 27 -3.02 -6.31 -4.24
C VAL A 27 -3.41 -5.16 -5.18
N ASN A 28 -3.96 -5.45 -6.37
CA ASN A 28 -4.47 -4.43 -7.29
C ASN A 28 -5.64 -3.65 -6.69
N ALA A 29 -6.58 -4.33 -6.02
CA ALA A 29 -7.67 -3.67 -5.33
C ALA A 29 -7.15 -2.73 -4.22
N GLN A 30 -6.12 -3.15 -3.46
CA GLN A 30 -5.49 -2.28 -2.46
C GLN A 30 -4.79 -1.06 -3.08
N VAL A 31 -4.20 -1.19 -4.27
CA VAL A 31 -3.68 -0.04 -5.03
C VAL A 31 -4.81 0.93 -5.37
N GLY A 32 -5.97 0.44 -5.82
CA GLY A 32 -7.14 1.26 -6.11
C GLY A 32 -7.61 2.05 -4.88
N VAL A 33 -7.83 1.35 -3.76
CA VAL A 33 -8.22 1.98 -2.48
C VAL A 33 -7.21 3.04 -2.05
N TYR A 34 -5.91 2.76 -2.20
CA TYR A 34 -4.85 3.72 -1.89
C TYR A 34 -4.96 4.99 -2.75
N MET A 35 -5.04 4.84 -4.08
CA MET A 35 -5.10 5.96 -5.02
C MET A 35 -6.36 6.82 -4.87
N ASP A 36 -7.52 6.19 -4.68
CA ASP A 36 -8.79 6.89 -4.49
C ASP A 36 -8.79 7.68 -3.18
N SER A 37 -8.25 7.09 -2.11
CA SER A 37 -8.11 7.76 -0.82
C SER A 37 -7.15 8.94 -0.88
N LEU A 38 -6.00 8.80 -1.56
CA LEU A 38 -5.06 9.89 -1.79
C LEU A 38 -5.71 11.06 -2.54
N SER A 39 -6.49 10.76 -3.58
CA SER A 39 -7.21 11.78 -4.34
C SER A 39 -8.18 12.56 -3.43
N GLY A 40 -8.84 11.87 -2.50
CA GLY A 40 -9.67 12.50 -1.47
C GLY A 40 -8.88 13.38 -0.50
N PHE A 41 -7.74 12.90 0.01
CA PHE A 41 -6.90 13.66 0.94
C PHE A 41 -6.32 14.91 0.29
N ASP A 42 -5.76 14.78 -0.91
CA ASP A 42 -5.13 15.90 -1.61
C ASP A 42 -6.17 16.92 -2.08
N GLY A 43 -7.31 16.46 -2.61
CA GLY A 43 -8.43 17.32 -2.96
C GLY A 43 -8.95 18.11 -1.76
N ASN A 44 -9.07 17.48 -0.59
CA ASN A 44 -9.46 18.15 0.65
C ASN A 44 -8.39 19.14 1.12
N ARG A 45 -7.12 18.76 1.10
CA ARG A 45 -5.99 19.64 1.45
C ARG A 45 -6.00 20.92 0.62
N VAL A 46 -5.97 20.79 -0.71
CA VAL A 46 -5.96 21.93 -1.64
C VAL A 46 -7.21 22.79 -1.49
N ARG A 47 -8.38 22.17 -1.28
CA ARG A 47 -9.64 22.89 -1.03
C ARG A 47 -9.54 23.75 0.23
N VAL A 48 -9.03 23.20 1.33
CA VAL A 48 -8.90 23.90 2.61
C VAL A 48 -7.83 25.00 2.53
N GLU A 49 -6.67 24.76 1.92
CA GLU A 49 -5.64 25.78 1.68
C GLU A 49 -6.22 27.01 0.97
N ARG A 50 -7.01 26.79 -0.09
CA ARG A 50 -7.68 27.87 -0.83
C ARG A 50 -8.73 28.59 0.01
N GLN A 51 -9.46 27.87 0.87
CA GLN A 51 -10.48 28.47 1.74
C GLN A 51 -9.84 29.31 2.86
N VAL A 52 -8.78 28.81 3.50
CA VAL A 52 -8.01 29.56 4.50
C VAL A 52 -7.54 30.89 3.91
N ALA A 53 -6.89 30.86 2.73
CA ALA A 53 -6.43 32.06 2.05
C ALA A 53 -7.55 33.08 1.76
N ARG A 54 -8.78 32.61 1.48
CA ARG A 54 -9.95 33.48 1.25
C ARG A 54 -10.49 34.09 2.55
N VAL A 55 -10.51 33.32 3.64
CA VAL A 55 -11.05 33.73 4.95
C VAL A 55 -10.12 34.73 5.63
N ILE A 56 -8.81 34.54 5.54
CA ILE A 56 -7.82 35.43 6.17
C ILE A 56 -7.53 36.70 5.35
N ARG A 57 -8.05 36.80 4.13
CA ARG A 57 -7.81 37.96 3.26
C ARG A 57 -8.22 39.25 4.00
N PRO A 58 -7.35 40.28 4.06
CA PRO A 58 -7.63 41.51 4.80
C PRO A 58 -8.96 42.13 4.36
N ARG A 59 -9.84 42.42 5.33
CA ARG A 59 -11.12 43.11 5.15
C ARG A 59 -11.36 44.04 6.34
N PRO A 60 -12.08 45.17 6.15
CA PRO A 60 -12.45 46.05 7.25
C PRO A 60 -13.15 45.27 8.37
N GLY A 61 -12.66 45.40 9.61
CA GLY A 61 -13.21 44.72 10.79
C GLY A 61 -12.69 43.30 11.05
N LEU A 62 -11.80 42.75 10.22
CA LEU A 62 -11.15 41.47 10.49
C LEU A 62 -10.03 41.68 11.52
N LYS A 63 -10.12 41.03 12.68
CA LYS A 63 -9.02 40.98 13.66
C LYS A 63 -7.88 40.11 13.14
N GLU A 64 -6.66 40.62 13.20
CA GLU A 64 -5.43 39.88 12.92
C GLU A 64 -5.30 38.66 13.85
N GLY A 65 -4.69 37.57 13.37
CA GLY A 65 -4.40 36.38 14.18
C GLY A 65 -5.56 35.39 14.41
N LYS A 66 -6.65 35.46 13.63
CA LYS A 66 -7.72 34.46 13.73
C LYS A 66 -7.27 33.09 13.19
N VAL A 67 -7.35 32.07 14.05
CA VAL A 67 -7.21 30.66 13.65
C VAL A 67 -8.43 30.25 12.85
N VAL A 68 -8.22 29.67 11.66
CA VAL A 68 -9.30 29.11 10.85
C VAL A 68 -9.57 27.69 11.35
N MET A 69 -10.81 27.45 11.78
CA MET A 69 -11.24 26.13 12.24
C MET A 69 -11.93 25.38 11.11
N MET A 70 -11.62 24.10 10.99
CA MET A 70 -12.29 23.13 10.14
C MET A 70 -13.27 22.32 10.98
N MET A 71 -14.48 22.17 10.48
CA MET A 71 -15.54 21.38 11.09
C MET A 71 -15.97 20.29 10.11
N GLU A 72 -15.93 19.04 10.53
CA GLU A 72 -16.37 17.88 9.75
C GLU A 72 -17.56 17.22 10.44
N SER A 73 -18.57 16.85 9.66
CA SER A 73 -19.78 16.17 10.11
C SER A 73 -20.19 15.11 9.11
N PHE A 74 -20.84 14.04 9.58
CA PHE A 74 -21.56 13.09 8.74
C PHE A 74 -22.94 13.62 8.30
N GLU A 75 -23.41 14.69 8.92
CA GLU A 75 -24.73 15.28 8.69
C GLU A 75 -24.66 16.41 7.65
N ASP A 76 -25.82 16.93 7.23
CA ASP A 76 -25.86 18.09 6.34
C ASP A 76 -25.25 19.31 7.06
N PRO A 77 -24.10 19.83 6.59
CA PRO A 77 -23.42 20.95 7.25
C PRO A 77 -24.22 22.26 7.18
N ARG A 78 -25.32 22.31 6.42
CA ARG A 78 -26.25 23.44 6.35
C ARG A 78 -27.32 23.38 7.45
N SER A 79 -27.48 22.24 8.12
CA SER A 79 -28.40 22.12 9.24
C SER A 79 -27.87 22.88 10.45
N PRO A 80 -28.68 23.72 11.11
CA PRO A 80 -28.27 24.38 12.35
C PRO A 80 -28.08 23.39 13.51
N GLU A 81 -28.66 22.20 13.41
CA GLU A 81 -28.55 21.13 14.41
C GLU A 81 -27.40 20.16 14.11
N ALA A 82 -26.56 20.46 13.10
CA ALA A 82 -25.51 19.55 12.66
C ALA A 82 -24.50 19.27 13.76
N ILE A 83 -24.32 18.00 14.12
CA ILE A 83 -23.29 17.61 15.09
C ILE A 83 -21.94 17.57 14.39
N HIS A 84 -21.02 18.45 14.78
CA HIS A 84 -19.63 18.43 14.31
C HIS A 84 -18.85 17.33 15.02
N HIS A 85 -18.48 16.30 14.28
CA HIS A 85 -17.78 15.11 14.81
C HIS A 85 -16.29 15.36 14.97
N ARG A 86 -15.73 16.28 14.19
CA ARG A 86 -14.35 16.71 14.30
C ARG A 86 -14.24 18.21 14.11
N ILE A 87 -13.61 18.85 15.08
CA ILE A 87 -13.25 20.27 15.05
C ILE A 87 -11.73 20.34 15.17
N VAL A 88 -11.06 20.92 14.19
CA VAL A 88 -9.60 20.91 14.08
C VAL A 88 -9.11 22.22 13.49
N ALA A 89 -7.91 22.66 13.85
CA ALA A 89 -7.31 23.83 13.20
C ALA A 89 -7.00 23.52 11.73
N ALA A 90 -7.13 24.50 10.83
CA ALA A 90 -6.99 24.25 9.40
C ALA A 90 -5.56 23.83 9.01
N ASP A 91 -4.54 24.34 9.70
CA ASP A 91 -3.14 23.93 9.52
C ASP A 91 -2.90 22.47 9.94
N GLU A 92 -3.47 22.04 11.07
CA GLU A 92 -3.46 20.64 11.50
C GLU A 92 -4.20 19.73 10.52
N PHE A 93 -5.32 20.19 9.97
CA PHE A 93 -6.07 19.46 8.93
C PHE A 93 -5.23 19.28 7.65
N ILE A 94 -4.58 20.36 7.20
CA ILE A 94 -3.69 20.34 6.03
C ILE A 94 -2.52 19.38 6.30
N ALA A 95 -1.86 19.49 7.46
CA ALA A 95 -0.76 18.61 7.83
C ALA A 95 -1.18 17.14 7.93
N ALA A 96 -2.38 16.85 8.44
CA ALA A 96 -2.91 15.49 8.53
C ALA A 96 -3.16 14.84 7.16
N ASN A 97 -3.62 15.62 6.18
CA ASN A 97 -3.91 15.16 4.82
C ASN A 97 -2.74 15.31 3.84
N SER A 98 -1.63 15.91 4.27
CA SER A 98 -0.41 16.02 3.47
C SER A 98 0.30 14.67 3.33
N GLU A 99 1.20 14.57 2.36
CA GLU A 99 2.08 13.41 2.23
C GLU A 99 2.86 13.19 3.54
N ARG A 100 3.01 11.92 3.92
CA ARG A 100 3.53 11.45 5.22
C ARG A 100 2.79 12.03 6.46
N GLY A 101 1.68 12.73 6.26
CA GLY A 101 0.74 13.18 7.28
C GLY A 101 0.05 12.02 7.98
N PHE A 102 -0.75 12.33 9.00
CA PHE A 102 -1.44 11.31 9.80
C PHE A 102 -2.36 10.43 8.94
N ASN A 103 -3.24 11.01 8.14
CA ASN A 103 -4.21 10.25 7.33
C ASN A 103 -3.49 9.39 6.29
N HIS A 104 -2.50 9.96 5.59
CA HIS A 104 -1.70 9.22 4.62
C HIS A 104 -0.98 8.03 5.26
N ARG A 105 -0.35 8.24 6.41
CA ARG A 105 0.35 7.18 7.15
C ARG A 105 -0.59 6.08 7.62
N GLN A 106 -1.77 6.43 8.15
CA GLN A 106 -2.77 5.44 8.57
C GLN A 106 -3.23 4.58 7.39
N LEU A 107 -3.45 5.19 6.22
CA LEU A 107 -3.78 4.47 4.99
C LEU A 107 -2.64 3.54 4.53
N CYS A 108 -1.39 4.00 4.54
CA CYS A 108 -0.23 3.16 4.22
C CYS A 108 -0.16 1.94 5.16
N TRP A 109 -0.37 2.17 6.45
CA TRP A 109 -0.34 1.12 7.47
C TRP A 109 -1.45 0.10 7.27
N SER A 110 -2.68 0.54 7.00
CA SER A 110 -3.80 -0.38 6.75
C SER A 110 -3.52 -1.25 5.52
N VAL A 111 -3.00 -0.68 4.43
CA VAL A 111 -2.64 -1.43 3.23
C VAL A 111 -1.59 -2.50 3.53
N ILE A 112 -0.51 -2.17 4.23
CA ILE A 112 0.55 -3.12 4.61
C ILE A 112 -0.03 -4.27 5.46
N VAL A 113 -0.86 -3.94 6.44
CA VAL A 113 -1.49 -4.92 7.33
C VAL A 113 -2.42 -5.84 6.54
N PHE A 114 -3.26 -5.30 5.65
CA PHE A 114 -4.22 -6.09 4.87
C PHE A 114 -3.53 -7.00 3.85
N ILE A 115 -2.52 -6.51 3.12
CA ILE A 115 -1.74 -7.34 2.18
C ILE A 115 -1.10 -8.51 2.90
N PHE A 116 -0.44 -8.28 4.05
CA PHE A 116 0.20 -9.37 4.78
C PHE A 116 -0.83 -10.33 5.39
N ALA A 117 -1.92 -9.82 5.96
CA ALA A 117 -2.96 -10.68 6.55
C ALA A 117 -3.56 -11.61 5.49
N PHE A 118 -3.95 -11.07 4.33
CA PHE A 118 -4.49 -11.89 3.24
C PHE A 118 -3.47 -12.90 2.72
N TRP A 119 -2.19 -12.51 2.60
CA TRP A 119 -1.12 -13.45 2.27
C TRP A 119 -1.02 -14.60 3.29
N ASP A 120 -0.88 -14.30 4.58
CA ASP A 120 -0.53 -15.29 5.60
C ASP A 120 -1.72 -16.18 5.98
N GLU A 121 -2.93 -15.63 5.96
CA GLU A 121 -4.16 -16.32 6.38
C GLU A 121 -4.86 -17.07 5.24
N GLU A 122 -4.85 -16.52 4.01
CA GLU A 122 -5.59 -17.10 2.88
C GLU A 122 -4.69 -17.75 1.84
N ILE A 123 -3.68 -17.02 1.35
CA ILE A 123 -2.92 -17.44 0.16
C ILE A 123 -1.84 -18.46 0.48
N ARG A 124 -1.02 -18.19 1.50
CA ARG A 124 0.10 -19.02 1.91
C ARG A 124 -0.32 -20.44 2.30
N PRO A 125 -1.43 -20.66 3.04
CA PRO A 125 -1.90 -22.02 3.34
C PRO A 125 -2.39 -22.78 2.11
N GLN A 126 -2.99 -22.10 1.13
CA GLN A 126 -3.43 -22.73 -0.12
C GLN A 126 -2.23 -23.20 -0.95
N ILE A 127 -1.21 -22.35 -1.10
CA ILE A 127 0.05 -22.73 -1.77
C ILE A 127 0.72 -23.90 -1.04
N ALA A 128 0.81 -23.85 0.28
CA ALA A 128 1.43 -24.90 1.07
C ALA A 128 0.74 -26.27 0.87
N ARG A 129 -0.61 -26.27 0.78
CA ARG A 129 -1.40 -27.46 0.46
C ARG A 129 -1.07 -28.04 -0.91
N VAL A 130 -0.91 -27.19 -1.94
CA VAL A 130 -0.54 -27.64 -3.29
C VAL A 130 0.87 -28.24 -3.30
N ARG A 131 1.80 -27.65 -2.56
CA ARG A 131 3.20 -28.13 -2.45
C ARG A 131 3.37 -29.32 -1.50
N GLY A 132 2.39 -29.62 -0.65
CA GLY A 132 2.49 -30.65 0.38
C GLY A 132 3.50 -30.32 1.49
N VAL A 133 3.61 -29.04 1.85
CA VAL A 133 4.52 -28.54 2.91
C VAL A 133 3.74 -27.74 3.95
N GLU A 134 4.40 -27.38 5.06
CA GLU A 134 3.80 -26.49 6.05
C GLU A 134 3.76 -25.03 5.56
N PRO A 135 2.75 -24.21 5.91
CA PRO A 135 2.67 -22.82 5.48
C PRO A 135 3.92 -21.99 5.80
N ASN A 136 4.58 -22.28 6.92
CA ASN A 136 5.79 -21.57 7.34
C ASN A 136 7.04 -21.91 6.51
N ASP A 137 7.00 -22.98 5.72
CA ASP A 137 8.07 -23.35 4.79
C ASP A 137 8.00 -22.56 3.48
N ILE A 138 6.85 -21.96 3.16
CA ILE A 138 6.70 -21.03 2.04
C ILE A 138 7.31 -19.68 2.43
N LYS A 139 8.57 -19.45 2.09
CA LYS A 139 9.31 -18.23 2.43
C LYS A 139 9.62 -17.41 1.20
N VAL A 140 9.19 -16.15 1.22
CA VAL A 140 9.46 -15.16 0.17
C VAL A 140 9.91 -13.88 0.84
N ASP A 141 11.01 -13.30 0.37
CA ASP A 141 11.70 -12.23 1.08
C ASP A 141 10.82 -10.98 1.26
N ALA A 142 10.14 -10.53 0.20
CA ALA A 142 9.26 -9.35 0.28
C ALA A 142 8.08 -9.55 1.25
N LEU A 143 7.53 -10.76 1.34
CA LEU A 143 6.42 -11.08 2.25
C LEU A 143 6.92 -11.26 3.70
N GLY A 144 8.16 -11.72 3.85
CA GLY A 144 8.90 -11.71 5.12
C GLY A 144 9.14 -10.29 5.64
N ASP A 145 9.46 -9.35 4.75
CA ASP A 145 9.61 -7.93 5.07
C ASP A 145 8.27 -7.31 5.51
N LEU A 146 7.19 -7.55 4.75
CA LEU A 146 5.83 -7.11 5.13
C LEU A 146 5.42 -7.60 6.52
N ARG A 147 5.81 -8.83 6.90
CA ARG A 147 5.59 -9.37 8.26
C ARG A 147 6.22 -8.49 9.33
N LEU A 148 7.46 -8.05 9.11
CA LEU A 148 8.21 -7.20 10.05
C LEU A 148 7.62 -5.79 10.13
N LEU A 149 7.20 -5.25 8.99
CA LEU A 149 6.50 -3.96 8.93
C LEU A 149 5.16 -4.02 9.67
N ARG A 150 4.32 -5.03 9.39
CA ARG A 150 3.04 -5.25 10.10
C ARG A 150 3.25 -5.37 11.60
N LYS A 151 4.21 -6.19 12.05
CA LYS A 151 4.53 -6.35 13.47
C LYS A 151 4.82 -4.99 14.12
N SER A 152 5.62 -4.16 13.46
CA SER A 152 5.97 -2.83 13.95
C SER A 152 4.77 -1.88 13.98
N ILE A 153 3.92 -1.92 12.95
CA ILE A 153 2.66 -1.14 12.87
C ILE A 153 1.74 -1.49 14.05
N ILE A 154 1.46 -2.77 14.26
CA ILE A 154 0.47 -3.23 15.24
C ILE A 154 1.00 -3.12 16.68
N HIS A 155 2.26 -3.50 16.92
CA HIS A 155 2.78 -3.64 18.30
C HIS A 155 3.72 -2.53 18.74
N ALA A 156 4.27 -1.75 17.81
CA ALA A 156 5.24 -0.68 18.10
C ALA A 156 4.80 0.69 17.57
N LYS A 157 3.50 0.89 17.33
CA LYS A 157 2.94 2.16 16.81
C LYS A 157 3.67 2.63 15.54
N GLY A 158 4.02 1.67 14.70
CA GLY A 158 4.75 1.87 13.45
C GLY A 158 6.22 2.22 13.59
N VAL A 159 6.83 2.12 14.77
CA VAL A 159 8.28 2.33 14.95
C VAL A 159 9.03 1.04 14.65
N LEU A 160 9.88 1.06 13.62
CA LEU A 160 10.67 -0.11 13.23
C LEU A 160 12.00 -0.12 13.99
N SER A 161 12.22 -1.12 14.83
CA SER A 161 13.49 -1.23 15.58
C SER A 161 14.68 -1.48 14.65
N ALA A 162 15.89 -1.08 15.06
CA ALA A 162 17.10 -1.33 14.29
C ALA A 162 17.35 -2.82 14.04
N SER A 163 17.01 -3.69 15.00
CA SER A 163 17.18 -5.14 14.87
C SER A 163 16.17 -5.79 13.90
N ASP A 164 14.94 -5.26 13.81
CA ASP A 164 13.98 -5.72 12.81
C ASP A 164 14.27 -5.10 11.43
N HIS A 165 14.76 -3.86 11.36
CA HIS A 165 15.23 -3.24 10.11
C HIS A 165 16.37 -4.03 9.46
N ALA A 166 17.37 -4.46 10.25
CA ALA A 166 18.50 -5.25 9.76
C ALA A 166 18.11 -6.62 9.16
N LYS A 167 16.88 -7.09 9.38
CA LYS A 167 16.36 -8.34 8.81
C LYS A 167 15.63 -8.13 7.48
N LEU A 168 15.35 -6.88 7.11
CA LEU A 168 14.70 -6.56 5.85
C LEU A 168 15.63 -6.90 4.68
N LYS A 169 15.08 -7.48 3.61
CA LYS A 169 15.85 -7.93 2.45
C LYS A 169 15.52 -7.18 1.17
N LYS A 170 14.27 -6.82 0.97
CA LYS A 170 13.76 -6.16 -0.24
C LYS A 170 13.29 -4.72 0.05
N MET A 171 12.76 -4.46 1.25
CA MET A 171 12.10 -3.21 1.61
C MET A 171 12.95 -2.30 2.52
N ALA A 172 14.23 -2.62 2.72
CA ALA A 172 15.09 -1.92 3.69
C ALA A 172 15.28 -0.42 3.38
N ASP A 173 15.27 -0.05 2.09
CA ASP A 173 15.43 1.33 1.62
C ASP A 173 14.15 2.17 1.74
N LEU A 174 13.00 1.53 1.95
CA LEU A 174 11.70 2.23 2.09
C LEU A 174 11.49 2.80 3.49
N VAL A 175 12.23 2.30 4.49
CA VAL A 175 12.03 2.60 5.91
C VAL A 175 13.35 2.85 6.61
N ARG A 176 13.31 3.62 7.70
CA ARG A 176 14.48 3.97 8.49
C ARG A 176 14.41 3.34 9.88
N PRO A 177 15.54 2.84 10.41
CA PRO A 177 15.59 2.24 11.74
C PRO A 177 15.34 3.30 12.82
N GLY A 178 14.52 2.96 13.82
CA GLY A 178 14.14 3.83 14.93
C GLY A 178 13.09 4.89 14.58
N GLU A 179 12.74 5.05 13.31
CA GLU A 179 11.74 6.00 12.86
C GLU A 179 10.35 5.35 12.72
N ARG A 180 9.33 6.20 12.77
CA ARG A 180 7.97 5.79 12.47
C ARG A 180 7.83 5.58 10.97
N ILE A 181 7.36 4.41 10.55
CA ILE A 181 7.04 4.07 9.16
C ILE A 181 6.09 5.13 8.62
N ALA A 182 6.55 5.89 7.63
CA ALA A 182 5.79 6.96 7.00
C ALA A 182 6.19 7.02 5.52
N LEU A 183 5.67 6.10 4.73
CA LEU A 183 6.02 5.99 3.31
C LEU A 183 5.48 7.18 2.51
N SER A 184 6.24 7.63 1.52
CA SER A 184 5.83 8.52 0.43
C SER A 184 5.04 7.74 -0.64
N HIS A 185 4.44 8.45 -1.60
CA HIS A 185 3.75 7.84 -2.73
C HIS A 185 4.68 6.92 -3.53
N ASP A 186 5.92 7.38 -3.80
CA ASP A 186 6.92 6.60 -4.53
C ASP A 186 7.37 5.35 -3.75
N GLU A 187 7.51 5.46 -2.43
CA GLU A 187 7.84 4.31 -1.56
C GLU A 187 6.68 3.31 -1.50
N MET A 188 5.42 3.77 -1.44
CA MET A 188 4.25 2.89 -1.52
C MET A 188 4.16 2.19 -2.88
N GLN A 189 4.42 2.90 -3.98
CA GLN A 189 4.48 2.31 -5.31
C GLN A 189 5.56 1.20 -5.39
N ARG A 190 6.74 1.45 -4.82
CA ARG A 190 7.81 0.44 -4.74
C ARG A 190 7.41 -0.76 -3.89
N LEU A 191 6.73 -0.55 -2.76
CA LEU A 191 6.18 -1.63 -1.93
C LEU A 191 5.20 -2.51 -2.70
N PHE A 192 4.29 -1.92 -3.47
CA PHE A 192 3.36 -2.68 -4.33
C PHE A 192 4.10 -3.46 -5.42
N ALA A 193 5.10 -2.84 -6.06
CA ALA A 193 5.91 -3.51 -7.08
C ALA A 193 6.66 -4.71 -6.48
N GLN A 194 7.32 -4.53 -5.33
CA GLN A 194 8.05 -5.60 -4.65
C GLN A 194 7.13 -6.73 -4.17
N THR A 195 5.88 -6.41 -3.77
CA THR A 195 4.88 -7.43 -3.44
C THR A 195 4.50 -8.25 -4.68
N LYS A 196 4.33 -7.61 -5.84
CA LYS A 196 4.04 -8.31 -7.11
C LYS A 196 5.24 -9.11 -7.62
N GLN A 197 6.45 -8.61 -7.43
CA GLN A 197 7.69 -9.36 -7.70
C GLN A 197 7.74 -10.65 -6.86
N ALA A 198 7.34 -10.59 -5.59
CA ALA A 198 7.25 -11.76 -4.72
C ALA A 198 6.34 -12.86 -5.31
N ILE A 199 5.25 -12.47 -5.96
CA ILE A 199 4.34 -13.40 -6.63
C ILE A 199 5.01 -14.02 -7.86
N ALA A 200 5.74 -13.22 -8.64
CA ALA A 200 6.53 -13.73 -9.76
C ALA A 200 7.65 -14.70 -9.30
N GLU A 201 8.32 -14.41 -8.19
CA GLU A 201 9.32 -15.30 -7.58
C GLU A 201 8.70 -16.67 -7.24
N LEU A 202 7.47 -16.71 -6.72
CA LEU A 202 6.74 -17.96 -6.45
C LEU A 202 6.41 -18.75 -7.72
N LEU A 203 6.06 -18.07 -8.82
CA LEU A 203 5.77 -18.71 -10.11
C LEU A 203 7.02 -19.26 -10.79
N LEU A 204 8.12 -18.50 -10.75
CA LEU A 204 9.39 -18.90 -11.38
C LEU A 204 10.02 -20.13 -10.72
N ALA A 205 9.66 -20.45 -9.47
CA ALA A 205 10.08 -21.68 -8.80
C ALA A 205 9.68 -22.95 -9.58
N TYR A 206 8.64 -22.90 -10.41
CA TYR A 206 8.20 -24.02 -11.24
C TYR A 206 8.91 -24.10 -12.59
N THR A 207 9.40 -22.98 -13.11
CA THR A 207 9.96 -22.91 -14.46
C THR A 207 11.48 -22.98 -14.47
N ASP A 208 12.15 -23.02 -13.32
CA ASP A 208 13.61 -23.14 -13.19
C ASP A 208 14.38 -22.16 -14.10
N HIS A 209 13.78 -20.98 -14.34
CA HIS A 209 14.25 -19.99 -15.32
C HIS A 209 14.40 -20.53 -16.75
N LEU A 210 13.36 -21.20 -17.29
CA LEU A 210 13.29 -21.63 -18.69
C LEU A 210 13.85 -20.54 -19.65
N PRO A 211 14.61 -20.91 -20.70
CA PRO A 211 15.17 -19.95 -21.64
C PRO A 211 14.09 -19.00 -22.20
N GLY A 212 14.21 -17.71 -21.89
CA GLY A 212 13.25 -16.68 -22.31
C GLY A 212 12.19 -16.29 -21.26
N ALA A 213 12.14 -16.94 -20.10
CA ALA A 213 11.31 -16.49 -18.99
C ALA A 213 11.82 -15.13 -18.45
N PRO A 214 10.94 -14.12 -18.25
CA PRO A 214 11.35 -12.85 -17.71
C PRO A 214 11.80 -13.01 -16.24
N ASP A 215 12.86 -12.29 -15.86
CA ASP A 215 13.29 -12.22 -14.46
C ASP A 215 12.21 -11.54 -13.62
N ALA A 216 11.89 -12.06 -12.43
CA ALA A 216 10.96 -11.42 -11.51
C ALA A 216 11.40 -9.98 -11.19
N SER A 217 12.71 -9.73 -11.13
CA SER A 217 13.26 -8.39 -10.90
C SER A 217 12.91 -7.37 -12.00
N SER A 218 12.55 -7.84 -13.21
CA SER A 218 12.16 -6.99 -14.34
C SER A 218 10.77 -6.35 -14.19
N ILE A 219 9.97 -6.78 -13.21
CA ILE A 219 8.67 -6.18 -12.91
C ILE A 219 8.92 -4.88 -12.13
N THR A 220 9.10 -3.77 -12.82
CA THR A 220 9.46 -2.47 -12.20
C THR A 220 8.26 -1.60 -11.81
N GLY A 221 7.03 -2.03 -12.12
CA GLY A 221 5.84 -1.21 -11.91
C GLY A 221 4.59 -2.00 -11.54
N VAL A 222 3.65 -1.29 -10.90
CA VAL A 222 2.25 -1.71 -10.88
C VAL A 222 1.74 -1.51 -12.31
N ALA A 223 1.03 -2.47 -12.89
CA ALA A 223 0.31 -2.28 -14.15
C ALA A 223 -0.74 -1.18 -14.00
N ILE A 224 -0.30 0.07 -14.06
CA ILE A 224 -1.10 1.21 -14.45
C ILE A 224 -1.15 1.06 -15.97
N GLN A 225 -2.34 0.92 -16.55
CA GLN A 225 -2.49 1.14 -17.99
C GLN A 225 -1.93 2.53 -18.26
N THR A 226 -0.67 2.60 -18.70
CA THR A 226 -0.14 3.82 -19.26
C THR A 226 -0.88 3.94 -20.58
N THR A 227 -1.79 4.89 -20.66
CA THR A 227 -2.46 5.31 -21.91
C THR A 227 -1.47 5.99 -22.85
N LYS A 228 -0.29 5.38 -23.07
CA LYS A 228 0.52 5.62 -24.25
C LYS A 228 0.01 4.69 -25.33
N GLY A 229 -1.11 5.05 -25.95
CA GLY A 229 -1.56 4.36 -27.18
C GLY A 229 -3.05 4.15 -27.36
N ARG A 230 -3.91 5.12 -27.03
CA ARG A 230 -5.11 5.39 -27.84
C ARG A 230 -5.71 6.73 -27.42
N ARG A 231 -5.65 7.69 -28.34
CA ARG A 231 -6.46 8.90 -28.28
C ARG A 231 -7.92 8.44 -28.25
N TRP A 232 -8.63 8.74 -27.18
CA TRP A 232 -10.07 8.58 -27.13
C TRP A 232 -10.64 9.70 -28.00
N ASP A 233 -11.12 9.35 -29.20
CA ASP A 233 -11.95 10.23 -30.01
C ASP A 233 -13.41 9.88 -29.67
N PRO A 234 -14.19 10.82 -29.11
CA PRO A 234 -15.63 10.69 -29.02
C PRO A 234 -16.23 11.00 -30.38
N ASP A 235 -16.84 9.98 -31.00
CA ASP A 235 -17.97 10.20 -31.91
C ASP A 235 -19.22 10.58 -31.09
#